data_AF-A0A0A8YMW5-F1
#
_entry.id   AF-A0A0A8YMW5-F1
#
_cell.length_a   1.000
_cell.length_b   1.000
_cell.length_c   1.000
_cell.angle_alpha   90.00
_cell.angle_beta   90.00
_cell.angle_gamma   90.00
#
_symmetry.space_group_name_H-M   'P 1'
#
loop_
_entity.id
_entity.type
_entity.pdbx_description
1 polymer ?
#
loop_
_entity_poly.entity_id
_entity_poly.type
_entity_poly.pdbx_seq_one_letter_code
_entity_poly.pdbx_strand_id
1 'polypeptide(L)' 'MLTSAPMLQLPDFNSAFIVECDASGSGFGAILHQGGGPLAFFTGLSYSDMLSWPLTSVN' A
#
# COMPACT_ATOMS: atom_id res chain seq x y z
N MET A 1 3.65 -23.70 -3.89
CA MET A 1 3.65 -22.62 -2.90
C MET A 1 2.21 -22.33 -2.50
N LEU A 2 1.92 -22.21 -1.20
CA LEU A 2 0.58 -21.86 -0.72
C LEU A 2 0.47 -20.34 -0.70
N THR A 3 -0.07 -19.74 -1.76
CA THR A 3 -0.38 -18.30 -1.77
C THR A 3 -1.69 -18.11 -1.01
N SER A 4 -1.61 -17.83 0.30
CA SER A 4 -2.79 -17.42 1.07
C SER A 4 -3.04 -15.94 0.79
N ALA A 5 -4.24 -15.61 0.28
CA ALA A 5 -4.62 -14.23 0.08
C ALA A 5 -4.85 -13.55 1.44
N PRO A 6 -4.40 -12.30 1.64
CA PRO A 6 -4.65 -11.59 2.89
C PRO A 6 -6.17 -11.35 3.06
N MET A 7 -6.72 -11.74 4.21
CA MET A 7 -8.12 -11.47 4.54
C MET A 7 -8.27 -10.01 4.99
N LEU A 8 -9.12 -9.26 4.30
CA LEU A 8 -9.47 -7.88 4.67
C LEU A 8 -10.64 -7.87 5.65
N GLN A 9 -10.55 -7.02 6.67
CA GLN A 9 -11.65 -6.77 7.58
C GLN A 9 -12.66 -5.78 6.97
N LEU A 10 -13.93 -5.88 7.37
CA LEU A 10 -14.91 -4.82 7.12
C LEU A 10 -14.62 -3.59 8.00
N PRO A 11 -14.80 -2.36 7.46
CA PRO A 11 -14.58 -1.14 8.22
C PRO A 11 -15.63 -0.97 9.33
N ASP A 12 -15.16 -0.65 10.54
CA ASP A 12 -15.99 -0.17 11.63
C ASP A 12 -15.90 1.35 11.73
N PHE A 13 -16.97 2.04 11.36
CA PHE A 13 -17.01 3.51 11.36
C PHE A 13 -17.07 4.14 12.76
N ASN A 14 -17.25 3.34 13.82
CA ASN A 14 -17.18 3.82 15.20
C ASN A 14 -15.74 3.80 15.76
N SER A 15 -14.83 3.15 15.06
CA SER A 15 -13.43 3.01 15.45
C SER A 15 -12.53 3.92 14.62
N ALA A 16 -11.42 4.37 15.21
CA ALA A 16 -10.44 5.17 14.48
C ALA A 16 -9.80 4.36 13.35
N PHE A 17 -9.62 4.99 12.20
CA PHE A 17 -8.81 4.46 11.11
C PHE A 17 -7.33 4.76 11.36
N ILE A 18 -6.47 3.75 11.23
CA ILE A 18 -5.02 3.90 11.38
C ILE A 18 -4.37 3.64 10.02
N VAL A 19 -3.45 4.52 9.64
CA VAL A 19 -2.66 4.39 8.41
C VAL A 19 -1.20 4.22 8.81
N GLU A 20 -0.64 3.06 8.48
CA GLU A 20 0.79 2.77 8.62
C GLU A 20 1.44 2.87 7.25
N CYS A 21 2.47 3.70 7.11
CA CYS A 21 3.20 3.89 5.86
C CYS A 21 4.67 3.50 6.03
N ASP A 22 5.20 2.77 5.06
CA ASP A 22 6.63 2.52 4.89
C ASP A 22 7.10 3.07 3.54
N ALA A 23 8.25 3.75 3.52
CA ALA A 23 8.77 4.39 2.32
C ALA A 23 10.24 4.03 2.11
N SER A 24 10.51 3.60 0.89
CA SER A 24 11.86 3.34 0.35
C SER A 24 12.19 4.37 -0.73
N GLY A 25 13.46 4.44 -1.13
CA GLY A 25 13.90 5.34 -2.21
C GLY A 25 13.18 5.12 -3.54
N SER A 26 12.62 3.92 -3.77
CA SER A 26 11.96 3.55 -5.02
C SER A 26 10.41 3.54 -4.97
N GLY A 27 9.81 3.81 -3.80
CA GLY A 27 8.37 3.67 -3.62
C GLY A 27 7.94 3.57 -2.17
N PHE A 28 6.64 3.67 -1.94
CA PHE A 28 6.02 3.58 -0.62
C PHE A 28 4.86 2.58 -0.60
N GLY A 29 4.67 1.94 0.55
CA GLY A 29 3.51 1.14 0.88
C GLY A 29 2.74 1.81 2.01
N ALA A 30 1.42 1.64 2.01
CA ALA A 30 0.58 2.02 3.14
C ALA A 30 -0.45 0.93 3.43
N ILE A 31 -0.73 0.73 4.71
CA ILE A 31 -1.76 -0.18 5.21
C ILE A 31 -2.79 0.66 5.95
N LEU A 32 -4.04 0.56 5.53
CA LEU A 32 -5.18 1.06 6.29
C LEU A 32 -5.68 -0.09 7.17
N HIS A 33 -5.73 0.10 8.48
CA HIS A 33 -6.17 -0.94 9.41
C HIS A 33 -6.93 -0.37 10.61
N GLN A 34 -7.64 -1.28 11.29
CA GLN A 34 -8.29 -1.04 12.57
C GLN A 34 -7.93 -2.20 13.52
N GLY A 35 -8.43 -2.17 14.75
CA GLY A 35 -8.06 -3.14 15.79
C GLY A 35 -8.24 -4.63 15.42
N GLY A 36 -9.13 -4.98 14.50
CA GLY A 36 -9.32 -6.37 14.06
C GLY A 36 -8.57 -6.78 12.79
N GLY A 37 -7.78 -5.88 12.18
CA GLY A 37 -6.94 -6.20 11.02
C GLY A 37 -6.94 -5.16 9.90
N PRO A 38 -6.25 -5.48 8.78
CA PRO A 38 -6.12 -4.60 7.62
C PRO A 38 -7.44 -4.49 6.86
N LEU A 39 -7.76 -3.26 6.47
CA LEU A 39 -8.90 -2.89 5.61
C LEU A 39 -8.50 -2.76 4.15
N ALA A 40 -7.31 -2.21 3.88
CA ALA A 40 -6.79 -2.03 2.53
C ALA A 40 -5.27 -1.90 2.52
N PHE A 41 -4.68 -2.28 1.38
CA PHE A 41 -3.26 -2.13 1.08
C PHE A 41 -3.10 -1.18 -0.10
N PHE A 42 -2.18 -0.22 0.02
CA PHE A 42 -1.85 0.75 -1.01
C PHE A 42 -0.35 0.68 -1.30
N THR A 43 0.02 0.79 -2.57
CA THR A 43 1.41 0.92 -2.98
C THR A 43 1.52 1.98 -4.05
N GLY A 44 2.62 2.74 -4.01
CA GLY A 44 2.89 3.81 -4.95
C GLY A 44 4.38 3.93 -5.23
N LEU A 45 4.70 4.41 -6.42
CA LEU A 45 6.07 4.76 -6.77
C LEU A 45 6.44 6.11 -6.16
N SER A 46 7.73 6.31 -5.89
CA SER A 46 8.21 7.64 -5.53
C SER A 46 8.06 8.57 -6.73
N TYR A 47 8.10 9.89 -6.50
CA TYR A 47 8.04 10.84 -7.60
C TYR A 47 9.17 10.63 -8.62
N SER A 48 10.38 10.35 -8.15
CA SER A 48 11.53 10.05 -9.02
C SER A 48 11.29 8.80 -9.90
N ASP A 49 10.71 7.75 -9.35
CA ASP A 49 10.41 6.54 -10.12
C ASP A 49 9.20 6.71 -11.03
N MET A 50 8.23 7.52 -10.63
CA MET A 50 7.10 7.86 -11.48
C MET A 50 7.55 8.69 -12.69
N LEU A 51 8.59 9.50 -12.57
CA LEU A 51 9.19 10.23 -13.70
C LEU A 51 10.10 9.37 -14.56
N SER A 52 10.75 8.34 -14.00
CA SER A 52 11.56 7.39 -14.78
C SER A 52 10.69 6.47 -15.65
N TRP A 53 9.45 6.21 -15.22
CA TRP A 53 8.41 5.55 -16.02
C TRP A 53 7.63 6.55 -16.90
N PRO A 54 7.38 6.30 -18.21
CA PRO A 54 7.91 5.24 -19.08
C PRO A 54 9.14 5.69 -19.88
N LEU A 55 9.85 6.76 -19.47
CA LEU A 55 10.96 7.32 -20.24
C LEU A 55 12.12 6.33 -20.46
N THR A 56 12.23 5.29 -19.63
CA THR A 56 13.19 4.17 -19.82
C THR A 56 12.69 3.02 -20.69
N SER A 57 11.40 2.95 -21.06
CA SER A 57 10.85 1.89 -21.92
C SER A 57 10.92 2.21 -23.41
N VAL A 58 11.40 3.40 -23.77
CA VAL A 58 11.51 3.89 -25.16
C VAL A 58 12.98 4.10 -25.60
N ASN A 59 13.95 3.45 -24.96
CA ASN A 59 15.33 3.40 -25.42
C ASN A 59 15.82 1.95 -25.55
#